data_AF-A0A7S7ZMT9-F1
#
_entry.id   AF-A0A7S7ZMT9-F1
#
_cell.length_a   1.000
_cell.length_b   1.000
_cell.length_c   1.000
_cell.angle_alpha   90.00
_cell.angle_beta   90.00
_cell.angle_gamma   90.00
#
_symmetry.space_group_name_H-M   'P 1'
#
loop_
_entity.id
_entity.type
_entity.pdbx_description
1 polymer ?
#
loop_
_entity_poly.entity_id
_entity_poly.type
_entity_poly.pdbx_seq_one_letter_code
_entity_poly.pdbx_strand_id
1 'polypeptide(L)' 'MAPLISPHEQINLLLLDALQKLADAGEVDAACRIAGKACVILRRSAPKDERRFNALLHRLLRKL' A
#
# COMPACT_ATOMS: atom_id res chain seq x y z
N MET A 1 16.21 -16.08 12.66
CA MET A 1 14.76 -16.36 12.75
C MET A 1 14.12 -15.75 11.52
N ALA A 2 13.62 -16.58 10.60
CA ALA A 2 12.92 -16.09 9.40
C ALA A 2 11.66 -15.33 9.84
N PRO A 3 11.27 -14.24 9.16
CA PRO A 3 10.17 -13.43 9.63
C PRO A 3 8.86 -14.21 9.50
N LEU A 4 8.05 -14.22 10.57
CA LEU A 4 6.76 -14.91 10.75
C LEU A 4 5.63 -14.32 9.87
N ILE A 5 5.94 -13.88 8.66
CA ILE A 5 5.01 -13.18 7.77
C ILE A 5 4.84 -13.96 6.47
N SER A 6 3.59 -14.17 6.11
CA SER A 6 3.20 -14.94 4.94
C SER A 6 3.78 -14.33 3.66
N PRO A 7 4.01 -15.11 2.59
CA PRO A 7 4.46 -14.57 1.30
C PRO A 7 3.56 -13.44 0.77
N HIS A 8 2.25 -13.53 1.01
CA HIS A 8 1.30 -12.47 0.66
C HIS A 8 1.57 -11.16 1.40
N GLU A 9 1.89 -11.26 2.70
CA GLU A 9 2.24 -10.08 3.51
C GLU A 9 3.55 -9.45 3.05
N GLN A 10 4.53 -10.26 2.66
CA GLN A 10 5.80 -9.75 2.11
C GLN A 10 5.59 -9.01 0.78
N ILE A 11 4.76 -9.56 -0.11
CA ILE A 11 4.41 -8.89 -1.38
C ILE A 11 3.65 -7.59 -1.10
N ASN A 12 2.74 -7.56 -0.12
CA ASN A 12 2.01 -6.35 0.25
C ASN A 12 2.97 -5.25 0.76
N LEU A 13 3.96 -5.62 1.58
CA LEU A 13 4.99 -4.69 2.04
C LEU A 13 5.86 -4.17 0.88
N LEU A 14 6.25 -5.04 -0.05
CA LEU A 14 7.00 -4.64 -1.25
C LEU A 14 6.18 -3.67 -2.12
N LEU A 15 4.88 -3.93 -2.28
CA LEU A 15 3.99 -3.05 -3.02
C LEU A 15 3.85 -1.69 -2.33
N LEU A 16 3.75 -1.64 -1.00
CA LEU A 16 3.72 -0.38 -0.24
C LEU A 16 5.00 0.43 -0.45
N ASP A 17 6.17 -0.21 -0.44
CA ASP A 17 7.46 0.44 -0.70
C ASP A 17 7.52 1.00 -2.14
N ALA A 18 7.06 0.23 -3.13
CA ALA A 18 7.00 0.65 -4.52
C ALA A 18 6.08 1.88 -4.72
N LEU A 19 4.91 1.90 -4.07
CA LEU A 19 3.99 3.03 -4.11
C LEU A 19 4.57 4.27 -3.44
N GLN A 20 5.34 4.09 -2.36
CA GLN A 20 6.02 5.21 -1.72
C GLN A 20 7.09 5.81 -2.64
N LYS A 21 7.92 4.98 -3.27
CA LYS A 21 8.92 5.42 -4.25
C LYS A 21 8.30 6.13 -5.45
N LEU A 22 7.16 5.64 -5.92
CA LEU A 22 6.42 6.27 -7.01
C LEU A 22 5.96 7.69 -6.61
N ALA A 23 5.39 7.84 -5.42
CA ALA A 23 5.02 9.15 -4.91
C ALA A 23 6.22 10.08 -4.71
N ASP A 24 7.35 9.56 -4.21
CA ASP A 24 8.58 10.34 -4.03
C ASP A 24 9.22 10.75 -5.36
N ALA A 25 8.92 10.04 -6.46
CA ALA A 25 9.30 10.42 -7.82
C ALA A 25 8.37 11.47 -8.46
N GLY A 26 7.37 11.97 -7.73
CA GLY A 26 6.39 12.96 -8.21
C GLY A 26 5.10 12.35 -8.76
N GLU A 27 5.01 11.03 -8.87
CA GLU A 27 3.86 10.30 -9.42
C GLU A 27 2.81 10.00 -8.33
N VAL A 28 2.46 11.00 -7.52
CA VAL A 28 1.60 10.85 -6.33
C VAL A 28 0.18 10.40 -6.71
N ASP A 29 -0.38 10.92 -7.81
CA ASP A 29 -1.71 10.53 -8.31
C ASP A 29 -1.78 9.05 -8.70
N ALA A 30 -0.75 8.56 -9.40
CA ALA A 30 -0.65 7.16 -9.79
C ALA A 30 -0.53 6.26 -8.55
N ALA A 31 0.30 6.66 -7.58
CA ALA A 31 0.45 5.94 -6.32
C ALA A 31 -0.88 5.88 -5.53
N CYS A 32 -1.59 6.99 -5.41
CA CYS A 32 -2.92 7.06 -4.78
C CYS A 32 -3.93 6.14 -5.47
N ARG A 33 -3.98 6.15 -6.81
CA ARG A 33 -4.92 5.32 -7.57
C ARG A 33 -4.67 3.83 -7.38
N ILE A 34 -3.39 3.41 -7.36
CA ILE A 34 -3.04 2.00 -7.13
C ILE A 34 -3.32 1.60 -5.67
N ALA A 35 -2.97 2.45 -4.70
CA ALA A 35 -3.27 2.22 -3.28
C ALA A 35 -4.78 2.04 -3.04
N GLY A 36 -5.63 2.88 -3.66
CA GLY A 36 -7.08 2.78 -3.55
C GLY A 36 -7.63 1.47 -4.12
N LYS A 37 -7.11 1.00 -5.27
CA LYS A 37 -7.48 -0.31 -5.83
C LYS A 37 -7.08 -1.45 -4.89
N ALA A 38 -5.89 -1.40 -4.30
CA ALA A 38 -5.44 -2.39 -3.33
C ALA A 38 -6.36 -2.44 -2.11
N CYS A 39 -6.79 -1.29 -1.58
CA CYS A 39 -7.76 -1.25 -0.48
C CYS A 39 -9.07 -1.97 -0.83
N VAL A 40 -9.64 -1.73 -2.03
CA VAL A 40 -10.89 -2.38 -2.47
C VAL A 40 -10.73 -3.91 -2.54
N ILE A 41 -9.60 -4.39 -3.07
CA ILE A 41 -9.31 -5.83 -3.19
C ILE A 41 -9.15 -6.48 -1.81
N LEU A 42 -8.42 -5.82 -0.89
CA LEU A 42 -8.05 -6.38 0.40
C LEU A 42 -9.15 -6.23 1.47
N ARG A 43 -10.12 -5.31 1.28
CA ARG A 43 -11.16 -4.99 2.27
C ARG A 43 -11.93 -6.20 2.81
N ARG A 44 -12.14 -7.23 1.99
CA ARG A 44 -12.88 -8.45 2.39
C ARG A 44 -11.97 -9.57 2.85
N SER A 45 -10.79 -9.70 2.25
CA SER A 45 -9.94 -10.89 2.37
C SER A 45 -8.83 -10.72 3.42
N ALA A 46 -8.35 -9.49 3.62
CA ALA A 46 -7.18 -9.19 4.44
C ALA A 46 -7.30 -7.78 5.05
N PRO A 47 -8.18 -7.58 6.05
CA PRO A 47 -8.42 -6.27 6.63
C PRO A 47 -7.20 -5.65 7.33
N LYS A 48 -6.22 -6.46 7.76
CA LYS A 48 -4.95 -5.95 8.30
C LYS A 48 -4.10 -5.27 7.22
N ASP A 49 -4.01 -5.86 6.04
CA ASP A 49 -3.24 -5.30 4.93
C ASP A 49 -3.96 -4.10 4.32
N GLU A 50 -5.29 -4.16 4.19
CA GLU A 50 -6.11 -3.03 3.75
C GLU A 50 -5.81 -1.75 4.56
N ARG A 51 -5.73 -1.85 5.89
CA ARG A 51 -5.39 -0.70 6.75
C ARG A 51 -4.03 -0.08 6.43
N ARG A 52 -3.04 -0.88 6.02
CA ARG A 52 -1.71 -0.38 5.66
C ARG A 52 -1.75 0.42 4.35
N PHE A 53 -2.44 -0.09 3.34
CA PHE A 53 -2.66 0.63 2.08
C PHE A 53 -3.49 1.89 2.30
N ASN A 54 -4.53 1.82 3.14
CA ASN A 54 -5.36 2.97 3.45
C ASN A 54 -4.57 4.06 4.20
N ALA A 55 -3.71 3.68 5.16
CA ALA A 55 -2.81 4.63 5.84
C ALA A 55 -1.82 5.30 4.89
N LEU A 56 -1.25 4.54 3.94
CA LEU A 56 -0.40 5.11 2.89
C LEU A 56 -1.19 6.11 2.03
N LEU A 57 -2.38 5.73 1.57
CA LEU A 57 -3.24 6.60 0.76
C LEU A 57 -3.57 7.92 1.48
N HIS A 58 -3.96 7.88 2.75
CA HIS A 58 -4.19 9.09 3.55
C HIS A 58 -2.91 9.93 3.78
N ARG A 59 -1.73 9.31 3.76
CA ARG A 59 -0.46 10.04 3.83
C ARG A 59 -0.14 10.72 2.49
N LEU A 60 -0.35 10.03 1.37
CA LEU A 60 -0.09 10.56 0.04
C LEU A 60 -1.06 11.69 -0.31
N LEU A 61 -2.34 11.56 0.01
CA LEU A 61 -3.34 12.62 -0.19
C LEU A 61 -3.04 13.91 0.59
N ARG A 62 -2.28 13.84 1.69
CA ARG A 62 -1.83 15.03 2.42
C ARG A 62 -0.61 15.72 1.79
N LYS A 63 0.06 15.06 0.86
CA LYS A 63 1.21 15.60 0.11
C LYS A 63 0.80 16.19 -1.25
N LEU A 64 -0.44 15.98 -1.67
CA LEU A 64 -1.08 16.54 -2.86
C LEU A 64 -1.61 17.93 -2.53
#